data_AF-A0A1Y0L2M9-F1
#
_entry.id   AF-A0A1Y0L2M9-F1
#
_cell.length_a   1.000
_cell.length_b   1.000
_cell.length_c   1.000
_cell.angle_alpha   90.00
_cell.angle_beta   90.00
_cell.angle_gamma   90.00
#
_symmetry.space_group_name_H-M   'P 1'
#
loop_
_entity.id
_entity.type
_entity.pdbx_description
1 polymer ?
#
loop_
_entity_poly.entity_id
_entity_poly.type
_entity_poly.pdbx_seq_one_letter_code
_entity_poly.pdbx_strand_id
1 'polypeptide(L)'
;MKKTEFKQEDFKKFEDPRNIMIQLFGIACSVCGIDEIGYVVTNAPKTVGTLAQEILASQPNIEDDDLEASLTPLIDAWQEFDDYNASIGVPTFACDNCYQQLIDGEIQISTVAEQ
;
A
#
# COMPACT_ATOMS: atom_id res chain seq x y z
N MET A 1 -15.34 -13.35 4.09
CA MET A 1 -15.20 -14.34 3.01
C MET A 1 -13.81 -14.13 2.40
N LYS A 2 -12.94 -15.14 2.37
CA LYS A 2 -11.59 -14.98 1.79
C LYS A 2 -11.69 -14.81 0.27
N LYS A 3 -10.85 -13.95 -0.30
CA LYS A 3 -10.78 -13.78 -1.75
C LYS A 3 -9.95 -14.92 -2.33
N THR A 4 -10.50 -15.66 -3.27
CA THR A 4 -9.86 -16.85 -3.86
C THR A 4 -9.32 -16.59 -5.27
N GLU A 5 -9.70 -15.47 -5.88
CA GLU A 5 -9.33 -15.10 -7.25
C GLU A 5 -8.62 -13.76 -7.27
N PHE A 6 -7.45 -13.74 -7.89
CA PHE A 6 -6.78 -12.51 -8.25
C PHE A 6 -7.48 -11.88 -9.45
N LYS A 7 -7.75 -10.58 -9.39
CA LYS A 7 -8.21 -9.82 -10.55
C LYS A 7 -7.33 -8.60 -10.74
N GLN A 8 -6.81 -8.45 -11.94
CA GLN A 8 -5.93 -7.35 -12.32
C GLN A 8 -6.59 -5.97 -12.05
N GLU A 9 -7.90 -5.86 -12.26
CA GLU A 9 -8.70 -4.64 -12.04
C GLU A 9 -8.76 -4.19 -10.56
N ASP A 10 -8.46 -5.09 -9.62
CA ASP A 10 -8.44 -4.78 -8.19
C ASP A 10 -7.12 -4.10 -7.76
N PHE A 11 -6.22 -3.84 -8.71
CA PHE A 11 -4.93 -3.21 -8.48
C PHE A 11 -4.72 -2.01 -9.41
N LYS A 12 -3.99 -1.03 -8.91
CA LYS A 12 -3.51 0.14 -9.64
C LYS A 12 -2.00 0.28 -9.46
N LYS A 13 -1.34 1.03 -10.33
CA LYS A 13 0.06 1.39 -10.12
C LYS A 13 0.20 2.14 -8.80
N PHE A 14 1.22 1.74 -8.04
CA PHE A 14 1.52 2.39 -6.79
C PHE A 14 2.30 3.68 -7.07
N GLU A 15 1.73 4.81 -6.63
CA GLU A 15 2.32 6.13 -6.80
C GLU A 15 2.71 6.69 -5.43
N ASP A 16 3.99 6.62 -5.11
CA ASP A 16 4.57 7.12 -3.87
C ASP A 16 5.59 8.22 -4.17
N PRO A 17 5.16 9.49 -4.25
CA PRO A 17 6.05 10.60 -4.54
C PRO A 17 7.24 10.62 -3.57
N ARG A 18 8.45 10.58 -4.14
CA ARG A 18 9.74 10.57 -3.41
C ARG A 18 9.99 9.30 -2.57
N ASN A 19 9.26 8.20 -2.81
CA ASN A 19 9.41 6.93 -2.09
C ASN A 19 9.22 7.06 -0.56
N ILE A 20 8.35 7.98 -0.12
CA ILE A 20 8.15 8.29 1.30
C ILE A 20 7.58 7.08 2.05
N MET A 21 6.59 6.40 1.48
CA MET A 21 6.00 5.21 2.10
C MET A 21 7.06 4.13 2.30
N ILE A 22 7.85 3.83 1.26
CA ILE A 22 8.88 2.78 1.31
C ILE A 22 10.00 3.17 2.31
N GLN A 23 10.50 4.41 2.24
CA GLN A 23 11.65 4.83 3.05
C GLN A 23 11.33 5.07 4.52
N LEU A 24 10.16 5.63 4.83
CA LEU A 24 9.82 6.01 6.20
C LEU A 24 9.02 4.94 6.93
N PHE A 25 8.17 4.19 6.20
CA PHE A 25 7.29 3.19 6.80
C PHE A 25 7.74 1.76 6.54
N GLY A 26 8.82 1.57 5.76
CA GLY A 26 9.42 0.25 5.53
C GLY A 26 8.46 -0.72 4.84
N ILE A 27 7.54 -0.22 4.00
CA ILE A 27 6.59 -1.08 3.31
C ILE A 27 7.32 -1.89 2.23
N ALA A 28 6.88 -3.13 2.07
CA ALA A 28 7.43 -4.07 1.11
C ALA A 28 6.29 -4.77 0.35
N CYS A 29 6.65 -5.51 -0.70
CA CYS A 29 5.71 -6.38 -1.40
C CYS A 29 5.07 -7.38 -0.42
N SER A 30 3.75 -7.32 -0.25
CA SER A 30 3.01 -8.20 0.69
C SER A 30 3.04 -9.68 0.30
N VAL A 31 3.58 -10.01 -0.88
CA VAL A 31 3.67 -11.39 -1.39
C VAL A 31 5.05 -12.01 -1.11
N CYS A 32 6.13 -11.27 -1.31
CA CYS A 32 7.51 -11.81 -1.22
C CYS A 32 8.45 -11.03 -0.31
N GLY A 33 7.99 -9.91 0.26
CA GLY A 33 8.76 -9.11 1.24
C GLY A 33 9.90 -8.30 0.65
N ILE A 34 10.01 -8.16 -0.67
CA ILE A 34 11.03 -7.29 -1.28
C ILE A 34 10.62 -5.82 -1.20
N ASP A 35 11.61 -4.93 -0.99
CA ASP A 35 11.43 -3.47 -0.86
C ASP A 35 11.25 -2.79 -2.23
N GLU A 36 10.38 -3.36 -3.06
CA GLU A 36 10.00 -2.85 -4.37
C GLU A 36 8.48 -3.03 -4.53
N ILE A 37 7.78 -1.95 -4.87
CA ILE A 37 6.32 -1.95 -5.01
C ILE A 37 5.97 -1.32 -6.35
N GLY A 38 5.31 -2.10 -7.20
CA GLY A 38 4.79 -1.64 -8.49
C GLY A 38 3.29 -1.35 -8.45
N TYR A 39 2.55 -2.08 -7.61
CA TYR A 39 1.09 -2.07 -7.57
C TYR A 39 0.53 -2.09 -6.15
N VAL A 40 -0.66 -1.52 -6.01
CA VAL A 40 -1.44 -1.48 -4.77
C VAL A 40 -2.92 -1.73 -5.08
N VAL A 41 -3.68 -2.23 -4.11
CA VAL A 41 -5.13 -2.44 -4.27
C VAL A 41 -5.86 -1.11 -4.60
N THR A 42 -6.84 -1.13 -5.51
CA THR A 42 -7.44 0.09 -6.09
C THR A 42 -8.09 1.04 -5.08
N ASN A 43 -8.69 0.51 -4.00
CA ASN A 43 -9.34 1.27 -2.93
C ASN A 43 -8.38 1.70 -1.80
N ALA A 44 -7.07 1.56 -2.00
CA ALA A 44 -6.09 1.98 -1.01
C ALA A 44 -6.14 3.50 -0.73
N PRO A 45 -5.79 3.92 0.51
CA PRO A 45 -5.69 5.33 0.87
C PRO A 45 -4.71 6.11 -0.03
N LYS A 46 -4.74 7.44 0.08
CA LYS A 46 -3.69 8.26 -0.53
C LYS A 46 -2.34 7.94 0.12
N THR A 47 -1.25 8.10 -0.62
CA THR A 47 0.09 7.98 -0.03
C THR A 47 0.39 9.17 0.89
N VAL A 48 1.17 8.92 1.94
CA VAL A 48 1.58 9.96 2.92
C VAL A 48 2.27 11.12 2.20
N GLY A 49 3.13 10.84 1.22
CA GLY A 49 3.80 11.85 0.42
C GLY A 49 2.85 12.76 -0.37
N THR A 50 1.73 12.21 -0.86
CA THR A 50 0.71 13.01 -1.56
C THR A 50 -0.03 13.93 -0.60
N LEU A 51 -0.49 13.41 0.55
CA LEU A 51 -1.19 14.23 1.55
C LEU A 51 -0.27 15.32 2.12
N ALA A 52 0.99 15.00 2.42
CA ALA A 52 1.96 15.98 2.90
C ALA A 52 2.16 17.13 1.90
N GLN A 53 2.22 16.84 0.60
CA GLN A 53 2.32 17.87 -0.44
C GLN A 53 1.07 18.75 -0.51
N GLU A 54 -0.13 18.17 -0.39
CA GLU A 54 -1.40 18.91 -0.35
C GLU A 54 -1.46 19.85 0.88
N ILE A 55 -1.02 19.37 2.04
CA ILE A 55 -0.96 20.18 3.28
C ILE A 55 0.04 21.32 3.12
N LEU A 56 1.28 21.05 2.70
CA LEU A 56 2.32 22.08 2.52
C LEU A 56 1.94 23.12 1.46
N ALA A 57 1.18 22.73 0.42
CA ALA A 57 0.69 23.68 -0.58
C ALA A 57 -0.39 24.62 -0.02
N SER A 58 -1.23 24.15 0.91
CA SER A 58 -2.30 24.95 1.53
C SER A 58 -1.85 25.71 2.79
N GLN A 59 -0.83 25.20 3.48
CA GLN A 59 -0.29 25.71 4.73
C GLN A 59 1.25 25.66 4.67
N PRO A 60 1.90 26.57 3.92
CA PRO A 60 3.35 26.52 3.67
C PRO A 60 4.22 26.77 4.91
N ASN A 61 3.62 27.29 5.99
CA ASN A 61 4.26 27.55 7.28
C ASN A 61 3.66 26.70 8.40
N ILE A 62 3.13 25.51 8.08
CA ILE A 62 2.69 24.56 9.10
C ILE A 62 3.90 24.16 9.95
N GLU A 63 3.72 24.08 11.26
CA GLU A 63 4.74 23.58 12.18
C GLU A 63 4.82 22.05 12.06
N ASP A 64 5.99 21.48 12.34
CA ASP A 64 6.23 20.03 12.17
C ASP A 64 5.24 19.18 12.99
N ASP A 65 4.94 19.57 14.24
CA ASP A 65 3.99 18.88 15.12
C ASP A 65 2.56 18.86 14.55
N ASP A 66 2.14 19.97 13.94
CA ASP A 66 0.82 20.10 13.31
C ASP A 66 0.74 19.29 12.00
N LEU A 67 1.83 19.23 11.25
CA LEU A 67 1.95 18.39 10.07
C LEU A 67 1.88 16.90 10.45
N GLU A 68 2.62 16.48 11.47
CA GLU A 68 2.57 15.11 11.99
C GLU A 68 1.15 14.74 12.42
N ALA A 69 0.51 15.56 13.24
CA ALA A 69 -0.87 15.35 13.70
C ALA A 69 -1.87 15.24 12.54
N SER A 70 -1.62 15.96 11.43
CA SER A 70 -2.44 15.90 10.22
C SER A 70 -2.21 14.63 9.39
N LEU A 71 -1.05 13.99 9.52
CA LEU A 71 -0.70 12.76 8.80
C LEU A 71 -1.07 11.49 9.58
N THR A 72 -1.09 11.52 10.91
CA THR A 72 -1.41 10.35 11.76
C THR A 72 -2.68 9.60 11.34
N PRO A 73 -3.83 10.26 11.08
CA PRO A 73 -5.04 9.53 10.68
C PRO A 73 -4.89 8.75 9.37
N LEU A 74 -4.02 9.22 8.46
CA LEU A 74 -3.74 8.52 7.21
C LEU A 74 -2.86 7.28 7.45
N ILE A 75 -1.89 7.39 8.37
CA ILE A 75 -1.03 6.27 8.76
C ILE A 75 -1.88 5.17 9.39
N ASP A 76 -2.78 5.52 10.31
CA ASP A 76 -3.72 4.58 10.93
C ASP A 76 -4.61 3.91 9.88
N ALA A 77 -5.13 4.68 8.92
CA ALA A 77 -5.94 4.15 7.84
C ALA A 77 -5.18 3.14 6.95
N TRP A 78 -3.88 3.36 6.73
CA TRP A 78 -3.03 2.39 6.01
C TRP A 78 -2.84 1.09 6.79
N GLN A 79 -2.63 1.17 8.10
CA GLN A 79 -2.50 0.00 8.97
C GLN A 79 -3.79 -0.83 8.97
N GLU A 80 -4.93 -0.19 9.18
CA GLU A 80 -6.24 -0.86 9.16
C GLU A 80 -6.54 -1.50 7.79
N PHE A 81 -6.16 -0.81 6.71
CA PHE A 81 -6.34 -1.30 5.35
C PHE A 81 -5.49 -2.54 5.07
N ASP A 82 -4.22 -2.53 5.50
CA ASP A 82 -3.32 -3.68 5.33
C ASP A 82 -3.78 -4.88 6.15
N ASP A 83 -4.15 -4.66 7.42
CA ASP A 83 -4.68 -5.70 8.31
C ASP A 83 -5.96 -6.32 7.74
N TYR A 84 -6.86 -5.50 7.19
CA TYR A 84 -8.07 -5.98 6.54
C TYR A 84 -7.74 -6.88 5.34
N ASN A 85 -6.87 -6.41 4.43
CA ASN A 85 -6.48 -7.17 3.24
C ASN A 85 -5.83 -8.49 3.62
N ALA A 86 -4.91 -8.49 4.59
CA ALA A 86 -4.30 -9.70 5.15
C ALA A 86 -5.37 -10.67 5.69
N SER A 87 -6.37 -10.17 6.43
CA SER A 87 -7.44 -11.01 7.01
C SER A 87 -8.29 -11.74 5.95
N ILE A 88 -8.41 -11.16 4.74
CA ILE A 88 -9.15 -11.75 3.62
C ILE A 88 -8.25 -12.45 2.59
N GLY A 89 -6.94 -12.49 2.84
CA GLY A 89 -5.95 -13.14 1.97
C GLY A 89 -5.68 -12.36 0.68
N VAL A 90 -5.71 -11.03 0.73
CA VAL A 90 -5.38 -10.15 -0.40
C VAL A 90 -4.08 -9.43 -0.08
N PRO A 91 -3.08 -9.42 -0.98
CA PRO A 91 -1.89 -8.61 -0.77
C PRO A 91 -2.23 -7.14 -1.00
N THR A 92 -1.88 -6.27 -0.04
CA THR A 92 -2.04 -4.82 -0.17
C THR A 92 -1.12 -4.26 -1.26
N PHE A 93 0.14 -4.71 -1.25
CA PHE A 93 1.19 -4.27 -2.16
C PHE A 93 1.74 -5.45 -2.96
N ALA A 94 2.06 -5.21 -4.23
CA ALA A 94 2.75 -6.17 -5.08
C ALA A 94 3.89 -5.50 -5.86
N CYS A 95 5.06 -6.14 -5.89
CA CYS A 95 6.11 -5.80 -6.85
C CYS A 95 5.68 -6.21 -8.27
N ASP A 96 6.33 -5.67 -9.30
CA ASP A 96 6.00 -5.98 -10.69
C ASP A 96 6.07 -7.50 -10.99
N ASN A 97 7.06 -8.19 -10.40
CA ASN A 97 7.21 -9.64 -10.57
C ASN A 97 6.04 -10.43 -9.96
N CYS A 98 5.71 -10.21 -8.69
CA CYS A 98 4.59 -10.92 -8.05
C CYS A 98 3.26 -10.58 -8.70
N TYR A 99 3.08 -9.33 -9.13
CA TYR A 99 1.88 -8.93 -9.87
C TYR A 99 1.73 -9.72 -11.18
N GLN A 100 2.82 -9.86 -11.94
CA GLN A 100 2.80 -10.64 -13.18
C GLN A 100 2.54 -12.13 -12.92
N GLN A 101 3.21 -12.71 -11.93
CA GLN A 101 2.99 -14.12 -11.55
C GLN A 101 1.55 -14.40 -11.08
N LEU A 102 0.90 -13.43 -10.42
CA LEU A 102 -0.51 -13.52 -10.04
C LEU A 102 -1.45 -13.48 -11.27
N ILE A 103 -1.12 -12.68 -12.28
CA ILE A 103 -1.86 -12.64 -13.56
C ILE A 103 -1.72 -13.96 -14.30
N ASP A 104 -0.50 -14.49 -14.37
CA ASP A 104 -0.17 -15.71 -15.11
C ASP A 104 -0.64 -16.99 -14.37
N GLY A 105 -1.09 -16.84 -13.12
CA GLY A 105 -1.56 -17.94 -12.28
C GLY A 105 -0.43 -18.82 -11.73
N GLU A 106 0.81 -18.35 -11.78
CA GLU A 106 1.98 -19.03 -11.22
C GLU A 106 1.95 -19.04 -9.68
N ILE A 107 1.34 -18.02 -9.08
CA ILE A 107 1.07 -17.92 -7.64
C ILE A 107 -0.38 -17.51 -7.39
N GLN A 108 -0.89 -17.74 -6.16
CA GLN A 108 -2.26 -17.39 -5.76
C GLN A 108 -2.27 -16.49 -4.52
N ILE A 109 -3.31 -15.66 -4.41
CA ILE A 109 -3.52 -14.76 -3.25
C ILE A 109 -3.84 -15.54 -1.96
N SER A 110 -4.46 -16.71 -2.06
CA SER A 110 -4.82 -17.56 -0.91
C SER A 110 -3.67 -18.38 -0.32
N THR A 111 -2.51 -18.43 -0.97
CA THR A 111 -1.31 -19.14 -0.46
C THR A 111 -0.44 -18.31 0.49
N VAL A 112 -0.80 -17.05 0.77
CA VAL A 112 0.00 -16.16 1.65
C VAL A 112 -0.30 -16.38 3.15
N ALA A 113 -1.24 -17.24 3.51
CA ALA A 113 -1.66 -17.47 4.89
C ALA A 113 -1.69 -18.95 5.29
N GLU A 114 -0.60 -19.68 5.09
CA GLU A 114 -0.29 -20.91 5.83
C GLU A 114 1.23 -21.04 6.05
N GLN A 115 1.76 -20.28 7.01
CA GLN A 115 2.99 -20.63 7.73
C GLN A 115 2.80 -20.35 9.22
#